data_AF-A0A7R8VYR6-F1
#
_entry.id   AF-A0A7R8VYR6-F1
#
_cell.length_a   1.000
_cell.length_b   1.000
_cell.length_c   1.000
_cell.angle_alpha   90.00
_cell.angle_beta   90.00
_cell.angle_gamma   90.00
#
_symmetry.space_group_name_H-M   'P 1'
#
loop_
_entity.id
_entity.type
_entity.pdbx_description
1 polymer ?
#
loop_
_entity_poly.entity_id
_entity_poly.type
_entity_poly.pdbx_seq_one_letter_code
_entity_poly.pdbx_strand_id
1 'polypeptide(L)'
;FLAVPWYGPGVGSHSSGLPRPGALQKRKECEKLSSDHKMEQSQLVEVNRRTDTVSYALLAEINHFHSERNLDFKVAMQNYLDGQILFYEKIVTKLREASECYT
;
A
#
# COMPACT_ATOMS: atom_id res chain seq x y z
N PHE A 1 9.79 -22.18 4.09
CA PHE A 1 11.21 -21.83 4.19
C PHE A 1 11.38 -20.38 3.73
N LEU A 2 10.87 -19.41 4.51
CA LEU A 2 11.60 -18.56 5.49
C LEU A 2 12.49 -17.55 4.73
N ALA A 3 12.35 -16.23 4.82
CA ALA A 3 11.88 -15.41 5.93
C ALA A 3 11.22 -14.10 5.47
N VAL A 4 10.05 -13.79 6.04
CA VAL A 4 9.52 -12.42 6.14
C VAL A 4 9.84 -11.95 7.56
N PRO A 5 10.70 -10.94 7.79
CA PRO A 5 10.96 -10.45 9.13
C PRO A 5 9.85 -9.48 9.56
N TRP A 6 8.94 -9.96 10.41
CA TRP A 6 8.10 -9.09 11.24
C TRP A 6 8.75 -8.95 12.64
N TYR A 7 9.12 -7.71 12.96
CA TYR A 7 9.27 -7.06 14.27
C TYR A 7 10.18 -7.64 15.39
N GLY A 8 11.12 -6.79 15.85
CA GLY A 8 11.76 -6.81 17.17
C GLY A 8 12.19 -5.38 17.56
N PRO A 9 12.09 -4.97 18.84
CA PRO A 9 12.19 -3.56 19.25
C PRO A 9 13.66 -3.12 19.36
N GLY A 10 14.12 -2.33 18.40
CA GLY A 10 15.46 -1.76 18.35
C GLY A 10 15.38 -0.26 18.13
N VAL A 11 15.67 0.49 19.18
CA VAL A 11 15.81 1.95 19.15
C VAL A 11 16.96 2.31 18.20
N GLY A 12 16.70 3.23 17.27
CA GLY A 12 17.75 3.98 16.58
C GLY A 12 18.05 3.55 15.15
N SER A 13 17.29 4.08 14.20
CA SER A 13 17.80 4.92 13.10
C SER A 13 16.62 5.29 12.20
N HIS A 14 16.34 6.58 12.08
CA HIS A 14 15.35 7.12 11.15
C HIS A 14 15.75 6.73 9.71
N SER A 15 15.28 5.58 9.23
CA SER A 15 15.35 5.21 7.82
C SER A 15 14.25 5.98 7.09
N SER A 16 14.65 7.16 6.61
CA SER A 16 13.99 8.02 5.65
C SER A 16 13.07 7.27 4.68
N GLY A 17 11.76 7.32 4.92
CA GLY A 17 10.77 7.04 3.89
C GLY A 17 10.95 8.08 2.78
N LEU A 18 11.26 7.62 1.57
CA LEU A 18 11.49 8.47 0.40
C LEU A 18 10.28 9.41 0.19
N PRO A 19 10.47 10.74 0.30
CA PRO A 19 9.38 11.69 0.09
C PRO A 19 8.92 11.67 -1.38
N ARG A 20 7.69 12.11 -1.66
CA ARG A 20 7.17 12.11 -3.05
C ARG A 20 8.06 12.93 -4.00
N PRO A 21 8.28 12.46 -5.25
CA PRO A 21 9.16 13.14 -6.20
C PRO A 21 8.88 14.65 -6.35
N GLY A 22 7.60 15.05 -6.37
CA GLY A 22 7.21 16.45 -6.53
C GLY A 22 7.50 17.35 -5.31
N ALA A 23 7.35 16.83 -4.09
CA ALA A 23 7.65 17.60 -2.88
C ALA A 23 9.17 17.70 -2.65
N LEU A 24 9.91 16.64 -2.96
CA LEU A 24 11.38 16.64 -2.97
C LEU A 24 11.95 17.63 -3.96
N GLN A 25 11.38 17.67 -5.16
CA GLN A 25 11.84 18.56 -6.22
C GLN A 25 11.72 20.03 -5.78
N LYS A 26 10.56 20.41 -5.22
CA LYS A 26 10.36 21.75 -4.66
C LYS A 26 11.28 22.04 -3.47
N ARG A 27 11.50 21.06 -2.58
CA ARG A 27 12.44 21.22 -1.46
C ARG A 27 13.86 21.50 -1.94
N LYS A 28 14.35 20.74 -2.93
CA LYS A 28 15.67 20.94 -3.55
C LYS A 28 15.80 22.31 -4.24
N GLU A 29 14.74 22.76 -4.91
CA GLU A 29 14.68 24.09 -5.51
C GLU A 29 14.76 25.19 -4.45
N CYS A 30 14.02 25.04 -3.34
CA CYS A 30 14.10 25.95 -2.19
C CYS A 30 15.48 25.94 -1.52
N GLU A 31 16.10 24.78 -1.33
CA GLU A 31 17.48 24.66 -0.80
C GLU A 31 18.47 25.45 -1.67
N LYS A 32 18.35 25.35 -3.01
CA LYS A 32 19.17 26.10 -3.96
C LYS A 32 18.90 27.61 -3.92
N LEU A 33 17.64 28.03 -3.81
CA LEU A 33 17.30 29.45 -3.70
C LEU A 33 17.82 30.07 -2.39
N SER A 34 17.83 29.28 -1.31
CA SER A 34 18.42 29.69 -0.04
C SER A 34 19.94 29.84 -0.14
N SER A 35 20.64 28.91 -0.81
CA SER A 35 22.10 29.02 -1.01
C SER A 35 22.50 30.21 -1.86
N ASP A 36 21.65 30.57 -2.84
CA ASP A 36 21.84 31.74 -3.69
C ASP A 36 21.46 33.07 -2.99
N HIS A 37 21.11 33.05 -1.70
CA HIS A 37 20.62 34.20 -0.91
C HIS A 37 19.34 34.84 -1.47
N LYS A 38 18.57 34.09 -2.28
CA LYS A 38 17.30 34.51 -2.88
C LYS A 38 16.08 34.10 -2.05
N MET A 39 16.30 33.44 -0.92
CA MET A 39 15.25 33.00 -0.01
C MET A 39 15.78 33.03 1.43
N GLU A 40 14.91 33.38 2.36
CA GLU A 40 15.25 33.39 3.78
C GLU A 40 15.28 31.97 4.36
N GLN A 41 16.20 31.72 5.29
CA GLN A 41 16.35 30.42 5.95
C GLN A 41 15.07 29.99 6.71
N SER A 42 14.29 30.94 7.25
CA SER A 42 13.03 30.64 7.94
C SER A 42 11.98 30.04 6.98
N GLN A 43 11.92 30.52 5.74
CA GLN A 43 11.05 29.99 4.70
C GLN A 43 11.48 28.58 4.29
N LEU A 44 12.79 28.31 4.22
CA LEU A 44 13.30 26.97 3.95
C LEU A 44 12.90 25.97 5.05
N VAL A 45 12.99 26.37 6.32
CA VAL A 45 12.57 25.54 7.46
C VAL A 45 11.08 25.21 7.37
N GLU A 46 10.24 26.17 6.98
CA GLU A 46 8.81 25.92 6.80
C GLU A 46 8.53 24.96 5.64
N VAL A 47 9.21 25.11 4.50
CA VAL A 47 9.10 24.19 3.35
C VAL A 47 9.49 22.77 3.75
N ASN A 48 10.55 22.61 4.56
CA ASN A 48 10.98 21.32 5.08
C ASN A 48 9.91 20.70 5.97
N ARG A 49 9.39 21.45 6.95
CA ARG A 49 8.35 20.97 7.87
C ARG A 49 7.09 20.51 7.13
N ARG A 50 6.64 21.29 6.14
CA ARG A 50 5.48 20.94 5.30
C ARG A 50 5.76 19.69 4.45
N THR A 51 6.94 19.61 3.85
CA THR A 51 7.37 18.44 3.08
C THR A 51 7.36 17.17 3.94
N ASP A 52 7.89 17.25 5.15
CA ASP A 52 7.95 16.10 6.07
C ASP A 52 6.54 15.68 6.51
N THR A 53 5.67 16.64 6.86
CA THR A 53 4.27 16.38 7.23
C THR A 53 3.54 15.64 6.11
N VAL A 54 3.64 16.10 4.87
CA VAL A 54 3.01 15.46 3.70
C VAL A 54 3.59 14.06 3.46
N SER A 55 4.90 13.89 3.68
CA SER A 55 5.58 12.61 3.48
C SER A 55 5.14 11.56 4.49
N TYR A 56 5.04 11.93 5.76
CA TYR A 56 4.54 11.03 6.80
C TYR A 56 3.06 10.71 6.64
N ALA A 57 2.23 11.71 6.31
CA ALA A 57 0.81 11.48 6.04
C ALA A 57 0.62 10.50 4.88
N LEU A 58 1.40 10.65 3.80
CA LEU A 58 1.36 9.70 2.69
C LEU A 58 1.84 8.31 3.10
N LEU A 59 2.93 8.20 3.85
CA LEU A 59 3.45 6.89 4.25
C LEU A 59 2.39 6.14 5.08
N ALA A 60 1.72 6.84 5.98
CA ALA A 60 0.57 6.30 6.70
C ALA A 60 -0.53 5.85 5.75
N GLU A 61 -0.88 6.66 4.74
CA GLU A 61 -1.89 6.32 3.75
C GLU A 61 -1.51 5.09 2.90
N ILE A 62 -0.25 4.98 2.46
CA ILE A 62 0.24 3.82 1.70
C ILE A 62 0.13 2.54 2.55
N ASN A 63 0.49 2.62 3.83
CA ASN A 63 0.40 1.49 4.74
C ASN A 63 -1.06 1.09 5.00
N HIS A 64 -1.93 2.08 5.19
CA HIS A 64 -3.37 1.84 5.32
C HIS A 64 -3.94 1.21 4.06
N PHE A 65 -3.67 1.78 2.88
CA PHE A 65 -4.09 1.27 1.59
C PHE A 65 -3.62 -0.16 1.33
N HIS A 66 -2.37 -0.49 1.66
CA HIS A 66 -1.86 -1.86 1.53
C HIS A 66 -2.59 -2.83 2.45
N SER A 67 -2.94 -2.41 3.68
CA SER A 67 -3.65 -3.24 4.63
C SER A 67 -5.08 -3.52 4.15
N GLU A 68 -5.80 -2.48 3.75
CA GLU A 68 -7.16 -2.60 3.20
C GLU A 68 -7.18 -3.44 1.93
N ARG A 69 -6.29 -3.16 0.97
CA ARG A 69 -6.18 -3.96 -0.27
C ARG A 69 -5.96 -5.43 0.01
N ASN A 70 -5.11 -5.78 0.97
CA ASN A 70 -4.85 -7.18 1.31
C ASN A 70 -6.09 -7.86 1.90
N LEU A 71 -6.86 -7.15 2.73
CA LEU A 71 -8.10 -7.64 3.30
C LEU A 71 -9.17 -7.83 2.21
N ASP A 72 -9.36 -6.82 1.37
CA ASP A 72 -10.33 -6.86 0.26
C ASP A 72 -10.01 -7.99 -0.72
N PHE A 73 -8.73 -8.15 -1.10
CA PHE A 73 -8.34 -9.20 -2.03
C PHE A 73 -8.54 -10.60 -1.44
N LYS A 74 -8.28 -10.75 -0.13
CA LYS A 74 -8.54 -12.01 0.57
C LYS A 74 -10.03 -12.35 0.54
N VAL A 75 -10.90 -11.40 0.89
CA VAL A 75 -12.36 -11.59 0.89
C VAL A 75 -12.85 -11.87 -0.53
N ALA A 76 -12.39 -11.11 -1.52
CA ALA A 76 -12.77 -11.32 -2.92
C ALA A 76 -12.37 -12.72 -3.42
N MET A 77 -11.17 -13.19 -3.08
CA MET A 77 -10.70 -14.52 -3.47
C MET A 77 -11.49 -15.63 -2.77
N GLN A 78 -11.81 -15.47 -1.49
CA GLN A 78 -12.66 -16.42 -0.76
C GLN A 78 -14.04 -16.54 -1.43
N ASN A 79 -14.71 -15.42 -1.65
CA ASN A 79 -16.02 -15.39 -2.31
C ASN A 79 -15.98 -16.00 -3.71
N TYR A 80 -14.90 -15.74 -4.47
CA TYR A 80 -14.72 -16.31 -5.79
C TYR A 80 -14.58 -17.84 -5.74
N LEU A 81 -13.73 -18.36 -4.86
CA LEU A 81 -13.51 -19.81 -4.72
C LEU A 81 -14.78 -20.53 -4.23
N ASP A 82 -15.50 -19.96 -3.27
CA ASP A 82 -16.79 -20.50 -2.81
C ASP A 82 -17.81 -20.55 -3.96
N GLY A 83 -17.85 -19.48 -4.77
CA GLY A 83 -18.67 -19.44 -5.98
C GLY A 83 -18.28 -20.51 -7.01
N GLN A 84 -16.97 -20.77 -7.20
CA GLN A 84 -16.48 -21.82 -8.09
C GLN A 84 -16.89 -23.21 -7.59
N ILE A 85 -16.76 -23.49 -6.29
CA ILE A 85 -17.17 -24.76 -5.69
C ILE A 85 -18.65 -25.01 -5.97
N LEU A 86 -19.51 -24.06 -5.62
CA LEU A 86 -20.96 -24.17 -5.82
C LEU A 86 -21.33 -24.34 -7.30
N PHE A 87 -20.60 -23.69 -8.20
CA PHE A 87 -20.81 -23.85 -9.64
C PHE A 87 -20.53 -25.27 -10.10
N TYR A 88 -19.38 -25.84 -9.72
CA TYR A 88 -19.02 -27.21 -10.11
C TYR A 88 -19.90 -28.27 -9.44
N GLU A 89 -20.33 -28.06 -8.19
CA GLU A 89 -21.31 -28.93 -7.52
C GLU A 89 -22.64 -28.98 -8.29
N LYS A 90 -23.11 -27.84 -8.82
CA LYS A 90 -24.32 -27.79 -9.66
C LYS A 90 -24.14 -28.54 -10.97
N ILE A 91 -22.97 -28.42 -11.61
CA ILE A 91 -22.67 -29.19 -12.84
C ILE A 91 -22.71 -30.69 -12.52
N VAL A 92 -22.04 -31.13 -11.47
CA VAL A 92 -22.01 -32.55 -11.06
C VAL A 92 -23.43 -33.06 -10.78
N THR A 93 -24.25 -32.26 -10.09
CA THR A 93 -25.66 -32.60 -9.82
C THR A 93 -26.44 -32.79 -11.11
N LYS A 94 -26.31 -31.86 -12.06
CA LYS A 94 -26.98 -31.95 -13.37
C LYS A 94 -26.55 -33.17 -14.19
N LEU A 95 -25.26 -33.50 -14.15
CA LEU A 95 -24.74 -34.69 -14.83
C LEU A 95 -25.27 -36.00 -14.19
N ARG A 96 -25.42 -36.03 -12.85
CA ARG A 96 -26.02 -37.17 -12.14
C ARG A 96 -27.49 -37.34 -12.49
N GLU A 97 -28.28 -36.26 -12.43
CA GLU A 97 -29.69 -36.26 -12.84
C GLU A 97 -29.86 -36.80 -14.27
N ALA A 98 -29.01 -36.35 -15.19
CA ALA A 98 -29.04 -36.82 -16.57
C ALA A 98 -28.68 -38.31 -16.67
N SER A 99 -27.69 -38.79 -15.92
CA SER A 99 -27.28 -40.21 -15.91
C SER A 99 -28.36 -41.13 -15.34
N GLU A 100 -29.10 -40.68 -14.32
CA GLU A 100 -30.20 -41.43 -13.72
C GLU A 100 -31.36 -41.62 -14.70
N CYS A 101 -31.62 -40.67 -15.61
CA CYS A 101 -32.61 -40.84 -16.68
C CYS A 101 -32.24 -41.92 -17.72
N TYR A 102 -30.99 -42.39 -17.73
CA TYR A 102 -30.53 -43.47 -18.61
C TYR A 102 -30.39 -44.83 -17.91
N THR A 103 -30.61 -44.90 -16.59
CA THR A 103 -30.55 -46.15 -15.80
C THR A 103 -31.97 -46.58 -15.41
#